data_AF-A0A2I4BNP6-F1
#
_entry.id   AF-A0A2I4BNP6-F1
#
_cell.length_a   1.000
_cell.length_b   1.000
_cell.length_c   1.000
_cell.angle_alpha   90.00
_cell.angle_beta   90.00
_cell.angle_gamma   90.00
#
_symmetry.space_group_name_H-M   'P 1'
#
loop_
_entity.id
_entity.type
_entity.pdbx_description
1 polymer ?
#
loop_
_entity_poly.entity_id
_entity_poly.type
_entity_poly.pdbx_seq_one_letter_code
_entity_poly.pdbx_strand_id
1 'polypeptide(L)'
;MYFLFLVLFAYVLLMDFKPPPPSGPASSEYVLYFWVFTIVCEEIRETFFIGTMTWRQRFRVYIQDVWNKFDLIAIALFLIGSTSRMFSWSYEFGRDVLCVDYMVFTLRLLHIVAIHKQLGPKIIIVGKMVKDVFFFLFFLGVWLMAYGIANQALLYSYDPNFGRIFRRVFYRPYLHIYGQIPVEEVDVGKVWDVTCTDDTTLIEGGAEPCRSTHNNWLVAILLVIYLLVTNILLINLLIAMFSYTFTEVQANSDIYWKFQRYNLIVQYHSKPSLAPPFIILSHINLFIKRVIRKVPSVKIHHFVLQLKGKAANRLMTWESIQKEDFLTAQNKIQKSSDSEKLKRMSDKLNGVMKQLSEIKEFEHRLKSLENEMEYSSDALRWIVETLAQSSTLKNPRPPPVSRDAVSTSSSSY
;
A
#
# COMPACT_ATOMS: atom_id res chain seq x y z
N MET A 1 17.67 -25.48 -1.85
CA MET A 1 18.96 -24.91 -1.36
C MET A 1 18.78 -24.00 -0.15
N TYR A 2 17.99 -22.93 -0.21
CA TYR A 2 17.85 -22.03 0.95
C TYR A 2 17.28 -22.72 2.21
N PHE A 3 16.29 -23.61 2.08
CA PHE A 3 15.83 -24.44 3.21
C PHE A 3 16.93 -25.35 3.77
N LEU A 4 17.81 -25.91 2.93
CA LEU A 4 18.94 -26.73 3.38
C LEU A 4 19.97 -25.88 4.14
N PHE A 5 20.18 -24.63 3.71
CA PHE A 5 20.99 -23.67 4.45
C PHE A 5 20.43 -23.42 5.85
N LEU A 6 19.12 -23.20 6.00
CA LEU A 6 18.49 -23.01 7.31
C LEU A 6 18.59 -24.26 8.19
N VAL A 7 18.39 -25.45 7.61
CA VAL A 7 18.56 -26.72 8.35
C VAL A 7 20.00 -26.89 8.80
N LEU A 8 20.99 -26.60 7.95
CA LEU A 8 22.40 -26.63 8.31
C LEU A 8 22.72 -25.63 9.42
N PHE A 9 22.20 -24.40 9.32
CA PHE A 9 22.41 -23.36 10.33
C PHE A 9 21.79 -23.76 11.68
N ALA A 10 20.56 -24.28 11.68
CA ALA A 10 19.92 -24.80 12.88
C ALA A 10 20.71 -25.97 13.48
N TYR A 11 21.19 -26.90 12.64
CA TYR A 11 22.02 -28.02 13.08
C TYR A 11 23.33 -27.54 13.74
N VAL A 12 24.01 -26.57 13.12
CA VAL A 12 25.21 -25.95 13.69
C VAL A 12 24.91 -25.32 15.05
N LEU A 13 23.86 -24.51 15.17
CA LEU A 13 23.53 -23.81 16.42
C LEU A 13 23.09 -24.73 17.56
N LEU A 14 22.40 -25.82 17.25
CA LEU A 14 21.82 -26.71 18.26
C LEU A 14 22.75 -27.86 18.66
N MET A 15 23.49 -28.43 17.71
CA MET A 15 24.24 -29.68 17.92
C MET A 15 25.76 -29.49 17.89
N ASP A 16 26.28 -28.69 16.96
CA ASP A 16 27.72 -28.63 16.67
C ASP A 16 28.44 -27.37 17.19
N PHE A 17 27.73 -26.48 17.89
CA PHE A 17 28.26 -25.23 18.46
C PHE A 17 29.11 -25.50 19.71
N LYS A 18 30.32 -26.04 19.51
CA LYS A 18 31.27 -26.37 20.59
C LYS A 18 32.19 -25.18 20.91
N PRO A 19 32.56 -24.99 22.20
CA PRO A 19 33.42 -23.89 22.64
C PRO A 19 34.86 -24.06 22.15
N PRO A 20 35.57 -22.96 21.85
CA PRO A 20 37.00 -22.99 21.55
C PRO A 20 37.83 -23.08 22.85
N PRO A 21 39.08 -23.56 22.83
CA PRO A 21 39.66 -24.88 22.49
C PRO A 21 39.43 -25.94 23.61
N PRO A 22 39.77 -27.25 23.42
CA PRO A 22 40.73 -27.81 22.45
C PRO A 22 40.16 -28.16 21.07
N SER A 23 38.84 -28.27 20.92
CA SER A 23 38.20 -28.48 19.62
C SER A 23 37.89 -27.12 18.97
N GLY A 24 38.54 -26.83 17.85
CA GLY A 24 38.18 -25.70 16.98
C GLY A 24 36.79 -25.87 16.34
N PRO A 25 36.39 -24.97 15.43
CA PRO A 25 35.09 -25.03 14.77
C PRO A 25 34.89 -26.37 14.04
N ALA A 26 33.68 -26.91 14.13
CA ALA A 26 33.34 -28.19 13.50
C ALA A 26 33.32 -28.06 11.97
N SER A 27 33.48 -29.18 11.25
CA SER A 27 33.45 -29.19 9.79
C SER A 27 32.13 -28.64 9.22
N SER A 28 31.01 -28.86 9.91
CA SER A 28 29.69 -28.32 9.59
C SER A 28 29.64 -26.79 9.64
N GLU A 29 30.40 -26.16 10.55
CA GLU A 29 30.47 -24.71 10.71
C GLU A 29 31.29 -24.05 9.58
N TYR A 30 32.38 -24.70 9.17
CA TYR A 30 33.12 -24.25 7.98
C TYR A 30 32.25 -24.28 6.72
N VAL A 31 31.40 -25.30 6.57
CA VAL A 31 30.43 -25.35 5.47
C VAL A 31 29.43 -24.20 5.57
N LEU A 32 28.96 -23.84 6.78
CA LEU A 32 28.09 -22.70 6.99
C LEU A 32 28.78 -21.37 6.63
N TYR A 33 30.01 -21.14 7.09
CA TYR A 33 30.80 -19.95 6.74
C TYR A 33 31.01 -19.84 5.24
N PHE A 34 31.37 -20.95 4.60
CA PHE A 34 31.50 -20.99 3.15
C PHE A 34 30.18 -20.65 2.46
N TRP A 35 29.06 -21.18 2.95
CA TRP A 35 27.75 -20.88 2.39
C TRP A 35 27.40 -19.39 2.51
N VAL A 36 27.56 -18.80 3.69
CA VAL A 36 27.29 -17.36 3.86
C VAL A 36 28.23 -16.52 3.01
N PHE A 37 29.51 -16.91 2.90
CA PHE A 37 30.44 -16.25 1.98
C PHE A 37 29.94 -16.26 0.52
N THR A 38 29.33 -17.35 0.06
CA THR A 38 28.71 -17.37 -1.27
C THR A 38 27.50 -16.44 -1.40
N ILE A 39 26.71 -16.26 -0.33
CA ILE A 39 25.61 -15.28 -0.29
C ILE A 39 26.17 -13.86 -0.36
N VAL A 40 27.22 -13.55 0.40
CA VAL A 40 27.90 -12.24 0.36
C VAL A 40 28.42 -11.93 -1.04
N CYS A 41 29.02 -12.92 -1.70
CA CYS A 41 29.50 -12.78 -3.08
C CYS A 41 28.35 -12.49 -4.08
N GLU A 42 27.16 -13.06 -3.86
CA GLU A 42 25.97 -12.73 -4.65
C GLU A 42 25.49 -11.29 -4.42
N GLU A 43 25.42 -10.81 -3.17
CA GLU A 43 25.03 -9.42 -2.87
C GLU A 43 26.04 -8.41 -3.47
N ILE A 44 27.34 -8.74 -3.37
CA ILE A 44 28.41 -7.98 -4.04
C ILE A 44 28.17 -7.98 -5.56
N ARG A 45 27.93 -9.15 -6.18
CA ARG A 45 27.67 -9.21 -7.63
C ARG A 45 26.46 -8.36 -8.02
N GLU A 46 25.38 -8.41 -7.24
CA GLU A 46 24.15 -7.66 -7.47
C GLU A 46 24.39 -6.14 -7.45
N THR A 47 25.17 -5.64 -6.49
CA THR A 47 25.55 -4.22 -6.43
C THR A 47 26.47 -3.77 -7.59
N PHE A 48 27.38 -4.65 -8.06
CA PHE A 48 28.37 -4.30 -9.07
C PHE A 48 27.90 -4.48 -10.53
N PHE A 49 27.03 -5.46 -10.85
CA PHE A 49 26.79 -5.86 -12.25
C PHE A 49 25.51 -5.32 -12.89
N ILE A 50 24.68 -4.58 -12.18
CA ILE A 50 23.46 -3.99 -12.74
C ILE A 50 23.73 -2.56 -13.24
N GLY A 51 23.92 -2.41 -14.56
CA GLY A 51 23.82 -1.12 -15.27
C GLY A 51 25.14 -0.39 -15.58
N THR A 52 25.02 0.80 -16.19
CA THR A 52 26.13 1.71 -16.57
C THR A 52 26.31 2.90 -15.61
N MET A 53 25.57 2.92 -14.49
CA MET A 53 25.53 4.04 -13.55
C MET A 53 26.82 4.15 -12.71
N THR A 54 27.08 5.31 -12.11
CA THR A 54 28.22 5.48 -11.18
C THR A 54 28.00 4.67 -9.88
N TRP A 55 29.08 4.20 -9.24
CA TRP A 55 28.99 3.32 -8.05
C TRP A 55 28.17 3.92 -6.90
N ARG A 56 28.32 5.23 -6.63
CA ARG A 56 27.54 5.93 -5.58
C ARG A 56 26.04 5.93 -5.83
N GLN A 57 25.62 6.13 -7.08
CA GLN A 57 24.21 6.13 -7.44
C GLN A 57 23.61 4.72 -7.30
N ARG A 58 24.36 3.68 -7.67
CA ARG A 58 23.90 2.28 -7.52
C ARG A 58 23.71 1.89 -6.07
N PHE A 59 24.69 2.21 -5.24
CA PHE A 59 24.61 1.92 -3.80
C PHE A 59 23.40 2.62 -3.15
N ARG A 60 23.12 3.86 -3.56
CA ARG A 60 21.93 4.60 -3.10
C ARG A 60 20.63 3.90 -3.50
N VAL A 61 20.51 3.45 -4.75
CA VAL A 61 19.32 2.72 -5.22
C VAL A 61 19.19 1.36 -4.52
N TYR A 62 20.30 0.64 -4.32
CA TYR A 62 20.30 -0.64 -3.60
C TYR A 62 19.79 -0.50 -2.16
N ILE A 63 20.26 0.52 -1.44
CA ILE A 63 19.82 0.81 -0.06
C ILE A 63 18.36 1.27 0.00
N GLN A 64 17.76 1.78 -1.08
CA GLN A 64 16.35 2.18 -1.01
C GLN A 64 15.40 0.99 -0.88
N ASP A 65 15.79 -0.20 -1.34
CA ASP A 65 14.99 -1.40 -1.18
C ASP A 65 15.04 -1.92 0.27
N VAL A 66 13.86 -2.18 0.84
CA VAL A 66 13.71 -2.66 2.22
C VAL A 66 14.30 -4.07 2.37
N TRP A 67 14.16 -4.92 1.35
CA TRP A 67 14.66 -6.29 1.40
C TRP A 67 16.20 -6.33 1.37
N ASN A 68 16.82 -5.46 0.58
CA ASN A 68 18.28 -5.34 0.52
C ASN A 68 18.88 -4.81 1.83
N LYS A 69 18.18 -3.91 2.53
CA LYS A 69 18.58 -3.49 3.89
C LYS A 69 18.54 -4.66 4.86
N PHE A 70 17.49 -5.47 4.79
CA PHE A 70 17.32 -6.64 5.64
C PHE A 70 18.43 -7.67 5.40
N ASP A 71 18.80 -7.91 4.14
CA ASP A 71 19.89 -8.79 3.77
C ASP A 71 21.27 -8.27 4.25
N LEU A 72 21.49 -6.96 4.19
CA LEU A 72 22.70 -6.33 4.74
C LEU A 72 22.78 -6.48 6.28
N ILE A 73 21.66 -6.33 6.98
CA ILE A 73 21.57 -6.50 8.43
C ILE A 73 21.88 -7.95 8.83
N ALA A 74 21.31 -8.93 8.11
CA ALA A 74 21.60 -10.35 8.34
C ALA A 74 23.09 -10.66 8.16
N ILE A 75 23.69 -10.20 7.05
CA ILE A 75 25.13 -10.42 6.81
C ILE A 75 25.98 -9.75 7.90
N ALA A 76 25.62 -8.53 8.33
CA ALA A 76 26.35 -7.83 9.38
C ALA A 76 26.28 -8.55 10.72
N LEU A 77 25.09 -9.01 11.13
CA LEU A 77 24.90 -9.79 12.36
C LEU A 77 25.65 -11.11 12.31
N PHE A 78 25.62 -11.83 11.18
CA PHE A 78 26.40 -13.05 11.01
C PHE A 78 27.91 -12.82 11.16
N LEU A 79 28.44 -11.75 10.57
CA LEU A 79 29.86 -11.40 10.69
C LEU A 79 30.22 -11.07 12.13
N ILE A 80 29.40 -10.27 12.83
CA ILE A 80 29.61 -9.93 14.24
C ILE A 80 29.55 -11.18 15.13
N GLY A 81 28.56 -12.06 14.93
CA GLY A 81 28.43 -13.30 15.68
C GLY A 81 29.60 -14.25 15.44
N SER A 82 30.03 -14.38 14.17
CA SER A 82 31.15 -15.24 13.78
C SER A 82 32.50 -14.74 14.30
N THR A 83 32.75 -13.42 14.29
CA THR A 83 33.98 -12.85 14.87
C THR A 83 33.98 -12.94 16.39
N SER A 84 32.86 -12.66 17.05
CA SER A 84 32.71 -12.76 18.51
C SER A 84 32.93 -14.20 19.01
N ARG A 85 32.55 -15.19 18.20
CA ARG A 85 32.77 -16.62 18.48
C ARG A 85 34.25 -17.04 18.48
N MET A 86 35.15 -16.29 17.83
CA MET A 86 36.58 -16.61 17.81
C MET A 86 37.30 -16.29 19.13
N PHE A 87 36.73 -15.43 19.97
CA PHE A 87 37.31 -15.06 21.26
C PHE A 87 36.62 -15.80 22.39
N SER A 88 37.39 -16.37 23.31
CA SER A 88 36.86 -17.09 24.48
C SER A 88 36.01 -16.18 25.39
N TRP A 89 36.36 -14.89 25.51
CA TRP A 89 35.61 -13.94 26.34
C TRP A 89 34.20 -13.62 25.81
N SER A 90 33.94 -13.79 24.51
CA SER A 90 32.69 -13.37 23.84
C SER A 90 31.98 -14.54 23.18
N TYR A 91 32.32 -15.76 23.57
CA TYR A 91 31.74 -16.96 22.98
C TYR A 91 30.21 -17.02 23.17
N GLU A 92 29.74 -16.76 24.39
CA GLU A 92 28.30 -16.74 24.69
C GLU A 92 27.58 -15.64 23.93
N PHE A 93 28.15 -14.42 23.92
CA PHE A 93 27.63 -13.31 23.13
C PHE A 93 27.57 -13.64 21.63
N GLY A 94 28.60 -14.29 21.09
CA GLY A 94 28.63 -14.74 19.70
C GLY A 94 27.51 -15.75 19.39
N ARG A 95 27.24 -16.68 20.31
CA ARG A 95 26.10 -17.60 20.20
C ARG A 95 24.77 -16.86 20.17
N ASP A 96 24.56 -15.94 21.10
CA ASP A 96 23.32 -15.17 21.22
C ASP A 96 23.05 -14.33 19.96
N VAL A 97 24.09 -13.68 19.43
CA VAL A 97 24.01 -12.93 18.17
C VAL A 97 23.66 -13.85 17.00
N LEU A 98 24.27 -15.05 16.90
CA LEU A 98 23.96 -16.00 15.83
C LEU A 98 22.55 -16.60 15.96
N CYS A 99 22.00 -16.72 17.16
CA CYS A 99 20.60 -17.11 17.38
C CYS A 99 19.63 -16.07 16.83
N VAL A 100 19.89 -14.78 17.11
CA VAL A 100 19.10 -13.68 16.54
C VAL A 100 19.27 -13.63 15.02
N ASP A 101 20.49 -13.81 14.53
CA ASP A 101 20.79 -13.85 13.11
C ASP A 101 20.03 -14.98 12.37
N TYR A 102 19.92 -16.17 12.97
CA TYR A 102 19.09 -17.26 12.42
C TYR A 102 17.61 -16.86 12.26
N MET A 103 17.04 -16.09 13.21
CA MET A 103 15.68 -15.55 13.07
C MET A 103 15.58 -14.60 11.87
N VAL A 104 16.57 -13.73 11.68
CA VAL A 104 16.64 -12.80 10.54
C VAL A 104 16.73 -13.57 9.22
N PHE A 105 17.64 -14.54 9.10
CA PHE A 105 17.73 -15.41 7.91
C PHE A 105 16.45 -16.21 7.65
N THR A 106 15.72 -16.60 8.69
CA THR A 106 14.42 -17.27 8.53
C THR A 106 13.36 -16.32 7.99
N LEU A 107 13.28 -15.08 8.50
CA LEU A 107 12.37 -14.06 7.98
C LEU A 107 12.63 -13.71 6.51
N ARG A 108 13.88 -13.85 6.02
CA ARG A 108 14.20 -13.71 4.58
C ARG A 108 13.44 -14.73 3.70
N LEU A 109 12.96 -15.86 4.24
CA LEU A 109 12.05 -16.75 3.50
C LEU A 109 10.78 -16.04 3.03
N LEU A 110 10.29 -15.05 3.78
CA LEU A 110 9.11 -14.27 3.40
C LEU A 110 9.31 -13.57 2.05
N HIS A 111 10.53 -13.09 1.78
CA HIS A 111 10.87 -12.48 0.48
C HIS A 111 10.76 -13.48 -0.67
N ILE A 112 11.20 -14.72 -0.46
CA ILE A 112 11.10 -15.80 -1.46
C ILE A 112 9.63 -16.19 -1.68
N VAL A 113 8.88 -16.34 -0.59
CA VAL A 113 7.44 -16.69 -0.61
C VAL A 113 6.60 -15.58 -1.24
N ALA A 114 7.04 -14.32 -1.20
CA ALA A 114 6.33 -13.18 -1.78
C ALA A 114 6.12 -13.28 -3.30
N ILE A 115 6.90 -14.12 -4.00
CA ILE A 115 6.74 -14.39 -5.44
C ILE A 115 5.47 -15.21 -5.71
N HIS A 116 4.99 -15.98 -4.74
CA HIS A 116 3.87 -16.88 -4.93
C HIS A 116 2.53 -16.13 -5.10
N LYS A 117 1.70 -16.58 -6.06
CA LYS A 117 0.45 -15.91 -6.45
C LYS A 117 -0.55 -15.71 -5.31
N GLN A 118 -0.63 -16.67 -4.38
CA GLN A 118 -1.61 -16.61 -3.29
C GLN A 118 -1.05 -16.00 -2.00
N LEU A 119 0.27 -16.04 -1.81
CA LEU A 119 0.91 -15.62 -0.55
C LEU A 119 1.53 -14.22 -0.66
N GLY A 120 2.00 -13.84 -1.84
CA GLY A 120 2.60 -12.53 -2.09
C GLY A 120 1.70 -11.34 -1.75
N PRO A 121 0.46 -11.26 -2.27
CA PRO A 121 -0.45 -10.18 -1.92
C PRO A 121 -0.68 -10.05 -0.41
N LYS A 122 -0.80 -11.19 0.29
CA LYS A 122 -0.97 -11.24 1.74
C LYS A 122 0.24 -10.69 2.50
N ILE A 123 1.46 -11.02 2.06
CA ILE A 123 2.70 -10.48 2.66
C ILE A 123 2.78 -8.96 2.47
N ILE A 124 2.39 -8.44 1.30
CA ILE A 124 2.35 -7.00 1.03
C ILE A 124 1.34 -6.30 1.95
N ILE A 125 0.17 -6.92 2.17
CA ILE A 125 -0.85 -6.40 3.09
C ILE A 125 -0.33 -6.33 4.51
N VAL A 126 0.29 -7.41 5.01
CA VAL A 126 0.92 -7.42 6.34
C VAL A 126 1.94 -6.30 6.47
N GLY A 127 2.78 -6.09 5.46
CA GLY A 127 3.74 -4.99 5.45
C GLY A 127 3.11 -3.59 5.54
N LYS A 128 1.90 -3.39 4.99
CA LYS A 128 1.17 -2.12 5.13
C LYS A 128 0.47 -1.98 6.48
N MET A 129 -0.02 -3.08 7.05
CA MET A 129 -0.66 -3.11 8.39
C MET A 129 0.31 -2.81 9.54
N VAL A 130 1.63 -2.92 9.31
CA VAL A 130 2.64 -2.56 10.32
C VAL A 130 2.46 -1.13 10.83
N LYS A 131 1.97 -0.19 10.00
CA LYS A 131 1.68 1.18 10.46
C LYS A 131 0.56 1.22 11.51
N ASP A 132 -0.48 0.42 11.32
CA ASP A 132 -1.59 0.29 12.26
C ASP A 132 -1.12 -0.35 13.57
N VAL A 133 -0.22 -1.34 13.48
CA VAL A 133 0.44 -1.96 14.65
C VAL A 133 1.20 -0.91 15.46
N PHE A 134 1.96 -0.03 14.81
CA PHE A 134 2.71 1.01 15.52
C PHE A 134 1.80 1.99 16.26
N PHE A 135 0.70 2.41 15.63
CA PHE A 135 -0.29 3.27 16.28
C PHE A 135 -0.91 2.58 17.48
N PHE A 136 -1.31 1.31 17.35
CA PHE A 136 -1.83 0.51 18.45
C PHE A 136 -0.83 0.34 19.60
N LEU A 137 0.43 0.00 19.29
CA LEU A 137 1.49 -0.17 20.29
C LEU A 137 1.72 1.12 21.09
N PHE A 138 1.51 2.30 20.48
CA PHE A 138 1.60 3.57 21.19
C PHE A 138 0.51 3.69 22.29
N PHE A 139 -0.77 3.49 21.94
CA PHE A 139 -1.85 3.53 22.94
C PHE A 139 -1.70 2.43 23.99
N LEU A 140 -1.33 1.22 23.55
CA LEU A 140 -1.09 0.12 24.45
C LEU A 140 0.06 0.44 25.42
N GLY A 141 1.17 0.99 24.92
CA GLY A 141 2.33 1.35 25.73
C GLY A 141 2.02 2.43 26.77
N VAL A 142 1.27 3.47 26.39
CA VAL A 142 0.83 4.53 27.33
C VAL A 142 -0.05 3.95 28.43
N TRP A 143 -1.03 3.12 28.07
CA TRP A 143 -1.94 2.52 29.03
C TRP A 143 -1.25 1.49 29.94
N LEU A 144 -0.40 0.66 29.36
CA LEU A 144 0.40 -0.35 30.05
C LEU A 144 1.36 0.29 31.05
N MET A 145 2.03 1.40 30.68
CA MET A 145 2.88 2.16 31.59
C MET A 145 2.08 2.71 32.78
N ALA A 146 0.93 3.34 32.52
CA ALA A 146 0.10 3.94 33.57
C ALA A 146 -0.36 2.89 34.60
N TYR A 147 -0.88 1.76 34.11
CA TYR A 147 -1.30 0.65 34.96
C TYR A 147 -0.12 -0.01 35.68
N GLY A 148 0.97 -0.29 34.98
CA GLY A 148 2.15 -0.98 35.53
C GLY A 148 2.80 -0.20 36.67
N ILE A 149 2.98 1.11 36.50
CA ILE A 149 3.53 1.98 37.54
C ILE A 149 2.57 2.08 38.73
N ALA A 150 1.27 2.30 38.47
CA ALA A 150 0.28 2.40 39.54
C ALA A 150 0.21 1.12 40.39
N ASN A 151 0.19 -0.05 39.75
CA ASN A 151 0.19 -1.32 40.45
C ASN A 151 1.48 -1.58 41.23
N GLN A 152 2.64 -1.27 40.65
CA GLN A 152 3.92 -1.43 41.35
C GLN A 152 3.98 -0.56 42.60
N ALA A 153 3.51 0.70 42.52
CA ALA A 153 3.48 1.64 43.63
C ALA A 153 2.44 1.28 44.71
N LEU A 154 1.33 0.64 44.34
CA LEU A 154 0.31 0.20 45.29
C LEU A 154 0.68 -1.09 46.01
N LEU A 155 1.37 -2.02 45.33
CA LEU A 155 1.74 -3.32 45.90
C LEU A 155 3.02 -3.26 46.74
N TYR A 156 4.00 -2.45 46.37
CA TYR A 156 5.30 -2.40 47.05
C TYR A 156 5.62 -0.99 47.53
N SER A 157 5.93 -0.86 48.82
CA SER A 157 6.33 0.43 49.39
C SER A 157 7.74 0.85 48.97
N TYR A 158 8.64 -0.11 48.80
CA TYR A 158 10.04 0.14 48.42
C TYR A 158 10.64 -1.07 47.69
N ASP A 159 11.27 -0.82 46.54
CA ASP A 159 12.06 -1.82 45.79
C ASP A 159 13.16 -1.07 45.01
N PRO A 160 14.46 -1.23 45.36
CA PRO A 160 15.56 -0.54 44.68
C PRO A 160 16.02 -1.26 43.40
N ASN A 161 15.55 -2.48 43.15
CA ASN A 161 16.04 -3.28 42.03
C ASN A 161 15.32 -2.91 40.72
N PHE A 162 16.01 -2.13 39.88
CA PHE A 162 15.47 -1.67 38.59
C PHE A 162 15.01 -2.82 37.67
N GLY A 163 15.75 -3.94 37.63
CA GLY A 163 15.39 -5.08 36.78
C GLY A 163 14.07 -5.74 37.20
N ARG A 164 13.83 -5.84 38.51
CA ARG A 164 12.59 -6.36 39.08
C ARG A 164 11.42 -5.40 38.83
N ILE A 165 11.63 -4.10 39.03
CA ILE A 165 10.64 -3.06 38.74
C ILE A 165 10.26 -3.09 37.26
N PHE A 166 11.23 -3.10 36.35
CA PHE A 166 10.97 -3.11 34.91
C PHE A 166 10.14 -4.33 34.49
N ARG A 167 10.47 -5.52 35.02
CA ARG A 167 9.69 -6.75 34.76
C ARG A 167 8.25 -6.64 35.28
N ARG A 168 8.04 -6.04 36.45
CA ARG A 168 6.70 -5.89 37.05
C ARG A 168 5.87 -4.79 36.37
N VAL A 169 6.49 -3.71 35.91
CA VAL A 169 5.81 -2.57 35.27
C VAL A 169 5.45 -2.88 33.81
N PHE A 170 6.33 -3.54 33.05
CA PHE A 170 6.09 -3.75 31.62
C PHE A 170 5.69 -5.19 31.29
N TYR A 171 6.53 -6.15 31.67
CA TYR A 171 6.41 -7.53 31.20
C TYR A 171 5.18 -8.23 31.80
N ARG A 172 4.91 -8.06 33.10
CA ARG A 172 3.74 -8.68 33.75
C ARG A 172 2.40 -8.15 33.21
N PRO A 173 2.14 -6.82 33.18
CA PRO A 173 0.93 -6.29 32.55
C PRO A 173 0.75 -6.72 31.10
N TYR A 174 1.82 -6.77 30.30
CA TYR A 174 1.74 -7.28 28.94
C TYR A 174 1.20 -8.72 28.87
N LEU A 175 1.62 -9.60 29.79
CA LEU A 175 1.11 -10.98 29.86
C LEU A 175 -0.35 -11.07 30.31
N HIS A 176 -0.85 -10.12 31.10
CA HIS A 176 -2.26 -10.07 31.50
C HIS A 176 -3.20 -9.95 30.28
N ILE A 177 -2.76 -9.27 29.21
CA ILE A 177 -3.51 -9.13 27.95
C ILE A 177 -3.77 -10.52 27.32
N TYR A 178 -2.84 -11.46 27.46
CA TYR A 178 -2.93 -12.83 26.93
C TYR A 178 -3.56 -13.82 27.92
N GLY A 179 -4.12 -13.35 29.04
CA GLY A 179 -4.82 -14.18 30.02
C GLY A 179 -3.92 -14.86 31.06
N GLN A 180 -2.62 -14.56 31.08
CA GLN A 180 -1.71 -15.02 32.14
C GLN A 180 -1.76 -14.04 33.31
N ILE A 181 -2.77 -14.18 34.17
CA ILE A 181 -2.96 -13.32 35.34
C ILE A 181 -2.59 -14.13 36.59
N PRO A 182 -1.41 -13.92 37.18
CA PRO A 182 -1.06 -14.56 38.45
C PRO A 182 -1.84 -13.87 39.58
N VAL A 183 -3.04 -14.38 39.85
CA VAL A 183 -3.97 -13.82 40.85
C VAL A 183 -3.33 -13.84 42.24
N GLU A 184 -2.49 -14.84 42.52
CA GLU A 184 -1.74 -14.99 43.76
C GLU A 184 -0.76 -13.84 44.01
N GLU A 185 -0.28 -13.19 42.95
CA GLU A 185 0.69 -12.09 43.02
C GLU A 185 0.00 -10.72 43.09
N VAL A 186 -1.18 -10.59 42.49
CA VAL A 186 -1.92 -9.31 42.41
C VAL A 186 -2.90 -9.14 43.57
N ASP A 187 -3.56 -10.21 44.00
CA ASP A 187 -4.46 -10.20 45.15
C ASP A 187 -3.68 -10.55 46.43
N VAL A 188 -3.54 -9.55 47.31
CA VAL A 188 -2.81 -9.72 48.59
C VAL A 188 -3.60 -10.61 49.57
N GLY A 189 -4.88 -10.87 49.31
CA GLY A 189 -5.70 -11.83 50.07
C GLY A 189 -5.39 -13.31 49.77
N LYS A 190 -4.56 -13.59 48.76
CA LYS A 190 -4.13 -14.94 48.39
C LYS A 190 -2.73 -15.23 48.91
N VAL A 191 -2.54 -16.46 49.38
CA VAL A 191 -1.23 -16.95 49.85
C VAL A 191 -0.26 -16.92 48.68
N TRP A 192 0.87 -16.25 48.86
CA TRP A 192 1.97 -16.22 47.90
C TRP A 192 3.14 -16.97 48.50
N ASP A 193 3.52 -18.06 47.85
CA ASP A 193 4.45 -19.07 48.38
C ASP A 193 5.93 -18.65 48.24
N VAL A 194 6.20 -17.35 48.41
CA VAL A 194 7.54 -16.76 48.26
C VAL A 194 7.94 -16.07 49.56
N THR A 195 9.16 -16.34 50.01
CA THR A 195 9.72 -15.73 51.22
C THR A 195 9.97 -14.25 50.98
N CYS A 196 9.18 -13.40 51.64
CA CYS A 196 9.31 -11.95 51.56
C CYS A 196 9.83 -11.36 52.87
N THR A 197 10.39 -10.15 52.81
CA THR A 197 10.84 -9.38 53.98
C THR A 197 10.43 -7.91 53.85
N ASP A 198 10.22 -7.26 55.00
CA ASP A 198 9.96 -5.81 55.09
C ASP A 198 11.22 -5.01 55.48
N ASP A 199 12.33 -5.69 55.79
CA ASP A 199 13.57 -5.03 56.19
C ASP A 199 14.29 -4.43 54.97
N THR A 200 14.46 -3.10 54.97
CA THR A 200 15.05 -2.36 53.85
C THR A 200 16.47 -2.80 53.54
N THR A 201 17.24 -3.20 54.56
CA THR A 201 18.63 -3.65 54.39
C THR A 201 18.72 -4.98 53.64
N LEU A 202 17.78 -5.89 53.89
CA LEU A 202 17.68 -7.17 53.19
C LEU A 202 17.14 -7.00 51.77
N ILE A 203 16.21 -6.05 51.56
CA ILE A 203 15.67 -5.71 50.24
C ILE A 203 16.75 -5.12 49.33
N GLU A 204 17.60 -4.23 49.86
CA GLU A 204 18.79 -3.72 49.14
C GLU A 204 19.78 -4.83 48.80
N GLY A 205 19.90 -5.84 49.69
CA GLY A 205 20.65 -7.08 49.44
C GLY A 205 20.02 -8.02 48.41
N GLY A 206 18.85 -7.69 47.84
CA GLY A 206 18.17 -8.43 46.78
C GLY A 206 17.02 -9.33 47.24
N ALA A 207 16.68 -9.33 48.54
CA ALA A 207 15.52 -10.06 49.05
C ALA A 207 14.21 -9.56 48.41
N GLU A 208 13.16 -10.38 48.43
CA GLU A 208 11.86 -9.98 47.88
C GLU A 208 11.08 -9.12 48.89
N PRO A 209 10.63 -7.91 48.50
CA PRO A 209 9.81 -7.09 49.38
C PRO A 209 8.42 -7.72 49.56
N CYS A 210 7.86 -7.64 50.77
CA CYS A 210 6.48 -8.05 50.99
C CYS A 210 5.49 -7.09 50.33
N ARG A 211 4.31 -7.61 49.99
CA ARG A 211 3.22 -6.83 49.38
C ARG A 211 2.42 -6.11 50.46
N SER A 212 2.09 -4.84 50.20
CA SER A 212 1.24 -4.05 51.10
C SER A 212 -0.23 -4.45 50.96
N THR A 213 -0.86 -4.82 52.08
CA THR A 213 -2.30 -5.16 52.14
C THR A 213 -3.22 -3.93 52.14
N HIS A 214 -2.67 -2.72 52.30
CA HIS A 214 -3.44 -1.51 52.61
C HIS A 214 -4.49 -1.15 51.54
N ASN A 215 -4.11 -1.21 50.26
CA ASN A 215 -4.96 -0.79 49.13
C ASN A 215 -5.26 -1.93 48.14
N ASN A 216 -5.39 -3.16 48.63
CA ASN A 216 -5.66 -4.32 47.77
C ASN A 216 -6.93 -4.15 46.91
N TRP A 217 -7.98 -3.55 47.47
CA TRP A 217 -9.24 -3.28 46.75
C TRP A 217 -9.02 -2.41 45.50
N LEU A 218 -8.12 -1.43 45.57
CA LEU A 218 -7.82 -0.53 44.46
C LEU A 218 -7.02 -1.25 43.37
N VAL A 219 -6.06 -2.12 43.76
CA VAL A 219 -5.30 -2.97 42.83
C VAL A 219 -6.24 -3.91 42.06
N ALA A 220 -7.20 -4.53 42.75
CA ALA A 220 -8.22 -5.37 42.12
C ALA A 220 -9.09 -4.59 41.13
N ILE A 221 -9.56 -3.39 41.50
CA ILE A 221 -10.33 -2.51 40.60
C ILE A 221 -9.50 -2.10 39.38
N LEU A 222 -8.25 -1.68 39.58
CA LEU A 222 -7.35 -1.30 38.49
C LEU A 222 -7.09 -2.46 37.54
N LEU A 223 -6.96 -3.70 38.04
CA LEU A 223 -6.85 -4.90 37.22
C LEU A 223 -8.09 -5.08 36.34
N VAL A 224 -9.29 -4.97 36.91
CA VAL A 224 -10.55 -5.12 36.15
C VAL A 224 -10.66 -4.05 35.07
N ILE A 225 -10.40 -2.78 35.41
CA ILE A 225 -10.43 -1.67 34.45
C ILE A 225 -9.38 -1.88 33.35
N TYR A 226 -8.17 -2.30 33.72
CA TYR A 226 -7.09 -2.59 32.78
C TYR A 226 -7.49 -3.67 31.78
N LEU A 227 -8.04 -4.79 32.24
CA LEU A 227 -8.49 -5.89 31.39
C LEU A 227 -9.65 -5.48 30.49
N LEU A 228 -10.61 -4.69 30.99
CA LEU A 228 -11.70 -4.18 30.18
C LEU A 228 -11.18 -3.28 29.06
N VAL A 229 -10.33 -2.31 29.37
CA VAL A 229 -9.79 -1.38 28.38
C VAL A 229 -8.89 -2.11 27.38
N THR A 230 -8.00 -2.99 27.82
CA THR A 230 -7.09 -3.70 26.92
C THR A 230 -7.82 -4.74 26.06
N ASN A 231 -8.52 -5.68 26.69
CA ASN A 231 -9.07 -6.84 25.97
C ASN A 231 -10.38 -6.55 25.25
N ILE A 232 -11.25 -5.71 25.83
CA ILE A 232 -12.57 -5.42 25.21
C ILE A 232 -12.49 -4.21 24.29
N LEU A 233 -11.72 -3.17 24.63
CA LEU A 233 -11.63 -1.97 23.81
C LEU A 233 -10.45 -2.03 22.83
N LEU A 234 -9.21 -2.09 23.32
CA LEU A 234 -8.01 -1.92 22.48
C LEU A 234 -7.83 -3.08 21.48
N ILE A 235 -7.92 -4.35 21.90
CA ILE A 235 -7.78 -5.50 20.99
C ILE A 235 -8.87 -5.48 19.91
N ASN A 236 -10.13 -5.23 20.28
CA ASN A 236 -11.23 -5.21 19.30
C ASN A 236 -11.10 -4.04 18.32
N LEU A 237 -10.62 -2.89 18.79
CA LEU A 237 -10.29 -1.77 17.92
C LEU A 237 -9.13 -2.13 16.96
N LEU A 238 -8.10 -2.84 17.42
CA LEU A 238 -7.02 -3.33 16.55
C LEU A 238 -7.54 -4.26 15.46
N ILE A 239 -8.43 -5.20 15.82
CA ILE A 239 -9.08 -6.10 14.86
C ILE A 239 -9.88 -5.29 13.85
N ALA A 240 -10.63 -4.27 14.28
CA ALA A 240 -11.39 -3.40 13.39
C ALA A 240 -10.48 -2.61 12.44
N MET A 241 -9.38 -2.02 12.93
CA MET A 241 -8.39 -1.32 12.11
C MET A 241 -7.76 -2.26 11.08
N PHE A 242 -7.32 -3.45 11.48
CA PHE A 242 -6.80 -4.45 10.56
C PHE A 242 -7.84 -4.89 9.54
N SER A 243 -9.11 -5.08 9.93
CA SER A 243 -10.16 -5.45 8.98
C SER A 243 -10.40 -4.35 7.94
N TYR A 244 -10.40 -3.09 8.36
CA TYR A 244 -10.54 -1.94 7.46
C TYR A 244 -9.36 -1.85 6.49
N THR A 245 -8.12 -1.84 7.01
CA THR A 245 -6.93 -1.75 6.17
C THR A 245 -6.70 -3.00 5.33
N PHE A 246 -7.08 -4.19 5.80
CA PHE A 246 -7.10 -5.41 5.00
C PHE A 246 -7.96 -5.23 3.76
N THR A 247 -9.20 -4.76 3.93
CA THR A 247 -10.16 -4.63 2.83
C THR A 247 -9.73 -3.58 1.82
N GLU A 248 -9.32 -2.40 2.29
CA GLU A 248 -8.80 -1.29 1.48
C GLU A 248 -7.53 -1.70 0.69
N VAL A 249 -6.57 -2.31 1.37
CA VAL A 249 -5.31 -2.71 0.74
C VAL A 249 -5.52 -3.90 -0.17
N GLN A 250 -6.36 -4.88 0.20
CA GLN A 250 -6.63 -6.06 -0.61
C GLN A 250 -7.15 -5.68 -2.00
N ALA A 251 -8.03 -4.67 -2.10
CA ALA A 251 -8.56 -4.18 -3.38
C ALA A 251 -7.47 -3.75 -4.37
N ASN A 252 -6.38 -3.18 -3.86
CA ASN A 252 -5.25 -2.71 -4.67
C ASN A 252 -4.03 -3.65 -4.65
N SER A 253 -4.01 -4.64 -3.76
CA SER A 253 -2.86 -5.50 -3.47
C SER A 253 -2.41 -6.32 -4.68
N ASP A 254 -3.35 -6.77 -5.52
CA ASP A 254 -3.05 -7.54 -6.72
C ASP A 254 -2.26 -6.73 -7.75
N ILE A 255 -2.52 -5.43 -7.87
CA ILE A 255 -1.77 -4.55 -8.78
C ILE A 255 -0.34 -4.37 -8.26
N TYR A 256 -0.19 -4.06 -6.97
CA TYR A 256 1.13 -3.94 -6.35
C TYR A 256 1.94 -5.23 -6.44
N TRP A 257 1.29 -6.37 -6.19
CA TRP A 257 1.92 -7.67 -6.29
C TRP A 257 2.36 -8.00 -7.71
N LYS A 258 1.54 -7.72 -8.74
CA LYS A 258 1.93 -7.92 -10.14
C LYS A 258 3.17 -7.08 -10.50
N PHE A 259 3.25 -5.84 -10.03
CA PHE A 259 4.42 -4.98 -10.25
C PHE A 259 5.67 -5.51 -9.53
N GLN A 260 5.56 -5.87 -8.25
CA GLN A 260 6.67 -6.45 -7.49
C GLN A 260 7.13 -7.79 -8.09
N ARG A 261 6.19 -8.64 -8.53
CA ARG A 261 6.49 -9.90 -9.19
C ARG A 261 7.32 -9.70 -10.45
N TYR A 262 7.02 -8.69 -11.27
CA TYR A 262 7.83 -8.38 -12.45
C TYR A 262 9.29 -8.06 -12.05
N ASN A 263 9.48 -7.18 -11.06
CA ASN A 263 10.82 -6.81 -10.58
C ASN A 263 11.59 -8.02 -10.04
N LEU A 264 10.92 -8.88 -9.25
CA LEU A 264 11.52 -10.12 -8.75
C LEU A 264 11.91 -11.06 -9.90
N ILE A 265 11.04 -11.27 -10.89
CA ILE A 265 11.36 -12.11 -12.05
C ILE A 265 12.58 -11.58 -12.81
N VAL A 266 12.66 -10.28 -13.05
CA VAL A 266 13.82 -9.65 -13.70
C VAL A 266 15.09 -9.86 -12.88
N GLN A 267 15.00 -9.72 -11.55
CA GLN A 267 16.12 -9.96 -10.63
C GLN A 267 16.58 -11.43 -10.70
N TYR A 268 15.67 -12.40 -10.54
CA TYR A 268 15.98 -13.84 -10.62
C TYR A 268 16.56 -14.24 -11.98
N HIS A 269 16.04 -13.69 -13.07
CA HIS A 269 16.57 -13.93 -14.40
C HIS A 269 18.01 -13.40 -14.58
N SER A 270 18.39 -12.35 -13.85
CA SER A 270 19.76 -11.81 -13.86
C SER A 270 20.74 -12.59 -12.98
N LYS A 271 20.25 -13.52 -12.15
CA LYS A 271 21.09 -14.37 -11.30
C LYS A 271 21.73 -15.51 -12.12
N PRO A 272 22.95 -15.94 -11.79
CA PRO A 272 23.55 -17.10 -12.44
C PRO A 272 22.71 -18.36 -12.18
N SER A 273 22.79 -19.34 -13.08
CA SER A 273 21.95 -20.55 -13.04
C SER A 273 22.28 -21.50 -11.90
N LEU A 274 23.48 -21.45 -11.33
CA LEU A 274 23.86 -22.29 -10.20
C LEU A 274 23.34 -21.72 -8.88
N ALA A 275 22.72 -22.57 -8.07
CA ALA A 275 22.30 -22.19 -6.73
C ALA A 275 23.51 -22.11 -5.77
N PRO A 276 23.45 -21.28 -4.71
CA PRO A 276 24.39 -21.39 -3.58
C PRO A 276 24.37 -22.81 -3.01
N PRO A 277 25.51 -23.44 -2.69
CA PRO A 277 26.88 -22.92 -2.60
C PRO A 277 27.73 -23.02 -3.89
N PHE A 278 27.23 -23.70 -4.93
CA PHE A 278 28.00 -23.93 -6.18
C PHE A 278 28.12 -22.69 -7.07
N ILE A 279 27.44 -21.61 -6.70
CA ILE A 279 27.46 -20.31 -7.37
C ILE A 279 28.87 -19.72 -7.49
N ILE A 280 29.78 -20.08 -6.58
CA ILE A 280 31.20 -19.68 -6.61
C ILE A 280 31.86 -20.03 -7.95
N LEU A 281 31.52 -21.17 -8.56
CA LEU A 281 32.08 -21.62 -9.84
C LEU A 281 31.66 -20.68 -10.98
N SER A 282 30.42 -20.19 -10.92
CA SER A 282 29.92 -19.17 -11.85
C SER A 282 30.65 -17.83 -11.67
N HIS A 283 30.87 -17.40 -10.42
CA HIS A 283 31.63 -16.18 -10.14
C HIS A 283 33.08 -16.28 -10.63
N ILE A 284 33.75 -17.41 -10.41
CA ILE A 284 35.12 -17.65 -10.87
C ILE A 284 35.18 -17.62 -12.40
N ASN A 285 34.28 -18.32 -13.09
CA ASN A 285 34.21 -18.30 -14.56
C ASN A 285 33.96 -16.87 -15.10
N LEU A 286 33.04 -16.13 -14.47
CA LEU A 286 32.72 -14.75 -14.85
C LEU A 286 33.89 -13.79 -14.59
N PHE A 287 34.61 -13.97 -13.49
CA PHE A 287 35.82 -13.23 -13.14
C PHE A 287 36.94 -13.50 -14.15
N ILE A 288 37.21 -14.76 -14.48
CA ILE A 288 38.18 -15.16 -15.51
C ILE A 288 37.80 -14.55 -16.87
N LYS A 289 36.52 -14.64 -17.27
CA LYS A 289 36.05 -14.13 -18.56
C LYS A 289 36.20 -12.61 -18.69
N ARG A 290 36.01 -11.85 -17.60
CA ARG A 290 36.10 -10.38 -17.59
C ARG A 290 37.50 -9.84 -17.34
N VAL A 291 38.20 -10.34 -16.33
CA VAL A 291 39.50 -9.81 -15.89
C VAL A 291 40.63 -10.37 -16.74
N ILE A 292 40.62 -11.69 -16.97
CA ILE A 292 41.70 -12.37 -17.69
C ILE A 292 41.46 -12.35 -19.21
N ARG A 293 40.23 -12.67 -19.66
CA ARG A 293 39.92 -12.74 -21.11
C ARG A 293 39.38 -11.44 -21.72
N LYS A 294 39.19 -10.38 -20.92
CA LYS A 294 38.69 -9.05 -21.34
C LYS A 294 37.46 -9.07 -22.27
N VAL A 295 36.61 -10.09 -22.14
CA VAL A 295 35.41 -10.19 -22.98
C VAL A 295 34.38 -9.17 -22.48
N PRO A 296 33.86 -8.27 -23.34
CA PRO A 296 32.86 -7.29 -22.94
C PRO A 296 31.60 -8.00 -22.43
N SER A 297 30.99 -7.45 -21.38
CA SER A 297 29.77 -7.99 -20.81
C SER A 297 28.65 -7.90 -21.85
N VAL A 298 28.24 -9.05 -22.40
CA VAL A 298 27.05 -9.12 -23.24
C VAL A 298 25.86 -8.70 -22.38
N LYS A 299 25.21 -7.58 -22.71
CA LYS A 299 23.95 -7.19 -22.04
C LYS A 299 22.97 -8.34 -22.22
N ILE A 300 22.31 -8.76 -21.14
CA ILE A 300 21.29 -9.81 -21.20
C ILE A 300 20.09 -9.22 -21.94
N HIS A 301 19.95 -9.51 -23.24
CA HIS A 301 18.88 -9.00 -24.10
C HIS A 301 17.60 -9.84 -24.00
N HIS A 302 17.45 -10.71 -23.00
CA HIS A 302 16.37 -11.70 -23.00
C HIS A 302 14.96 -11.08 -22.92
N PHE A 303 14.82 -9.91 -22.29
CA PHE A 303 13.56 -9.14 -22.26
C PHE A 303 13.41 -8.16 -23.42
N VAL A 304 14.39 -8.05 -24.32
CA VAL A 304 14.39 -7.08 -25.43
C VAL A 304 14.52 -7.83 -26.75
N LEU A 305 13.38 -8.11 -27.37
CA LEU A 305 13.34 -8.65 -28.72
C LEU A 305 13.51 -7.51 -29.73
N GLN A 306 14.67 -7.45 -30.40
CA GLN A 306 14.89 -6.49 -31.48
C GLN A 306 14.25 -7.00 -32.79
N LEU A 307 13.04 -6.54 -33.08
CA LEU A 307 12.39 -6.74 -34.36
C LEU A 307 12.93 -5.72 -35.38
N LYS A 308 13.39 -6.18 -36.55
CA LYS A 308 13.88 -5.30 -37.64
C LYS A 308 13.09 -5.51 -38.93
N GLY A 309 12.96 -4.43 -39.71
CA GLY A 309 12.41 -4.44 -41.06
C GLY A 309 10.92 -4.82 -41.12
N LYS A 310 10.58 -5.78 -41.99
CA LYS A 310 9.19 -6.13 -42.35
C LYS A 310 8.35 -6.64 -41.16
N ALA A 311 8.98 -7.31 -40.19
CA ALA A 311 8.27 -7.84 -39.02
C ALA A 311 7.83 -6.73 -38.06
N ALA A 312 8.68 -5.72 -37.82
CA ALA A 312 8.34 -4.55 -37.01
C ALA A 312 7.20 -3.75 -37.66
N ASN A 313 7.27 -3.52 -38.97
CA ASN A 313 6.22 -2.80 -39.69
C ASN A 313 4.88 -3.56 -39.63
N ARG A 314 4.87 -4.89 -39.80
CA ARG A 314 3.66 -5.70 -39.64
C ARG A 314 3.05 -5.59 -38.24
N LEU A 315 3.88 -5.61 -37.19
CA LEU A 315 3.42 -5.46 -35.82
C LEU A 315 2.79 -4.08 -35.59
N MET A 316 3.42 -3.01 -36.07
CA MET A 316 2.88 -1.65 -35.98
C MET A 316 1.56 -1.50 -36.73
N THR A 317 1.45 -2.07 -37.94
CA THR A 317 0.18 -2.05 -38.69
C THR A 317 -0.91 -2.83 -37.95
N TRP A 318 -0.60 -4.01 -37.42
CA TRP A 318 -1.54 -4.79 -36.62
C TRP A 318 -1.99 -4.04 -35.37
N GLU A 319 -1.06 -3.44 -34.61
CA GLU A 319 -1.36 -2.63 -33.43
C GLU A 319 -2.25 -1.43 -33.78
N SER A 320 -1.98 -0.75 -34.91
CA SER A 320 -2.79 0.38 -35.36
C SER A 320 -4.23 -0.02 -35.69
N ILE A 321 -4.41 -1.16 -36.38
CA ILE A 321 -5.75 -1.68 -36.70
C ILE A 321 -6.50 -2.02 -35.41
N GLN A 322 -5.86 -2.74 -34.48
CA GLN A 322 -6.49 -3.08 -33.20
C GLN A 322 -6.83 -1.85 -32.36
N LYS A 323 -5.97 -0.82 -32.38
CA LYS A 323 -6.24 0.46 -31.73
C LYS A 323 -7.45 1.16 -32.34
N GLU A 324 -7.57 1.18 -33.67
CA GLU A 324 -8.70 1.80 -34.36
C GLU A 324 -10.01 1.05 -34.08
N ASP A 325 -9.99 -0.28 -34.13
CA ASP A 325 -11.14 -1.13 -33.76
C ASP A 325 -11.58 -0.88 -32.31
N PHE A 326 -10.61 -0.78 -31.38
CA PHE A 326 -10.90 -0.47 -29.99
C PHE A 326 -11.52 0.93 -29.80
N LEU A 327 -10.93 1.95 -30.44
CA LEU A 327 -11.41 3.34 -30.34
C LEU A 327 -12.80 3.51 -30.99
N THR A 328 -13.06 2.84 -32.11
CA THR A 328 -14.38 2.87 -32.76
C THR A 328 -15.43 2.16 -31.90
N ALA A 329 -15.10 1.02 -31.29
CA ALA A 329 -15.96 0.33 -30.35
C ALA A 329 -16.27 1.19 -29.11
N GLN A 330 -15.25 1.81 -28.52
CA GLN A 330 -15.41 2.72 -27.38
C GLN A 330 -16.28 3.92 -27.74
N ASN A 331 -16.06 4.54 -28.92
CA ASN A 331 -16.89 5.63 -29.42
C ASN A 331 -18.34 5.20 -29.65
N LYS A 332 -18.58 3.96 -30.11
CA LYS A 332 -19.93 3.41 -30.27
C LYS A 332 -20.63 3.25 -28.92
N ILE A 333 -19.91 2.77 -27.90
CA ILE A 333 -20.41 2.66 -26.52
C ILE A 333 -20.73 4.06 -25.97
N GLN A 334 -19.80 5.02 -26.10
CA GLN A 334 -19.99 6.40 -25.68
C GLN A 334 -21.21 7.03 -26.35
N LYS A 335 -21.35 6.87 -27.67
CA LYS A 335 -22.53 7.31 -28.42
C LYS A 335 -23.81 6.62 -27.94
N SER A 336 -23.75 5.34 -27.55
CA SER A 336 -24.92 4.61 -27.05
C SER A 336 -25.31 4.98 -25.61
N SER A 337 -24.47 5.71 -24.89
CA SER A 337 -24.79 6.22 -23.55
C SER A 337 -26.03 7.11 -23.58
N ASP A 338 -26.90 6.97 -22.59
CA ASP A 338 -28.17 7.68 -22.56
C ASP A 338 -27.99 9.19 -22.45
N SER A 339 -26.90 9.65 -21.83
CA SER A 339 -26.52 11.07 -21.81
C SER A 339 -26.26 11.62 -23.23
N GLU A 340 -25.52 10.89 -24.06
CA GLU A 340 -25.22 11.30 -25.45
C GLU A 340 -26.43 11.13 -26.38
N LYS A 341 -27.31 10.15 -26.10
CA LYS A 341 -28.59 10.04 -26.81
C LYS A 341 -29.53 11.20 -26.46
N LEU A 342 -29.65 11.54 -25.18
CA LEU A 342 -30.44 12.68 -24.70
C LEU A 342 -29.91 13.99 -25.27
N LYS A 343 -28.58 14.18 -25.27
CA LYS A 343 -27.94 15.34 -25.88
C LYS A 343 -28.29 15.45 -27.37
N ARG A 344 -28.16 14.35 -28.14
CA ARG A 344 -28.53 14.33 -29.56
C ARG A 344 -30.02 14.56 -29.80
N MET A 345 -30.89 14.05 -28.92
CA MET A 345 -32.33 14.32 -28.99
C MET A 345 -32.63 15.79 -28.68
N SER A 346 -31.94 16.38 -27.70
CA SER A 346 -32.02 17.80 -27.37
C SER A 346 -31.54 18.67 -28.54
N ASP A 347 -30.41 18.33 -29.16
CA ASP A 347 -29.88 19.07 -30.31
C ASP A 347 -30.84 18.99 -31.51
N LYS A 348 -31.45 17.83 -31.74
CA LYS A 348 -32.51 17.67 -32.74
C LYS A 348 -33.76 18.46 -32.40
N LEU A 349 -34.22 18.46 -31.15
CA LEU A 349 -35.37 19.24 -30.68
C LEU A 349 -35.11 20.74 -30.84
N ASN A 350 -33.90 21.22 -30.54
CA ASN A 350 -33.50 22.60 -30.79
C ASN A 350 -33.55 22.95 -32.28
N GLY A 351 -33.11 22.04 -33.15
CA GLY A 351 -33.24 22.20 -34.60
C GLY A 351 -34.71 22.30 -35.06
N VAL A 352 -35.58 21.43 -34.56
CA VAL A 352 -37.02 21.46 -34.85
C VAL A 352 -37.68 22.73 -34.31
N MET A 353 -37.31 23.17 -33.11
CA MET A 353 -37.81 24.41 -32.52
C MET A 353 -37.42 25.63 -33.37
N LYS A 354 -36.22 25.64 -33.95
CA LYS A 354 -35.81 26.67 -34.90
C LYS A 354 -36.66 26.65 -36.17
N GLN A 355 -36.90 25.48 -36.76
CA GLN A 355 -37.78 25.36 -37.94
C GLN A 355 -39.22 25.82 -37.64
N LEU A 356 -39.75 25.48 -36.45
CA LEU A 356 -41.06 25.97 -36.00
C LEU A 356 -41.10 27.49 -35.86
N SER A 357 -40.02 28.10 -35.38
CA SER A 357 -39.92 29.57 -35.29
C SER A 357 -39.92 30.23 -36.67
N GLU A 358 -39.23 29.64 -37.66
CA GLU A 358 -39.23 30.11 -39.04
C GLU A 358 -40.62 29.96 -39.69
N ILE A 359 -41.31 28.83 -39.46
CA ILE A 359 -42.69 28.62 -39.95
C ILE A 359 -43.64 29.66 -39.35
N LYS A 360 -43.52 29.94 -38.04
CA LYS A 360 -44.33 30.95 -37.37
C LYS A 360 -44.10 32.34 -37.97
N GLU A 361 -42.86 32.67 -38.33
CA GLU A 361 -42.54 33.92 -39.02
C GLU A 361 -43.17 33.98 -40.42
N PHE A 362 -43.12 32.88 -41.18
CA PHE A 362 -43.82 32.79 -42.46
C PHE A 362 -45.33 32.96 -42.32
N GLU A 363 -45.96 32.34 -41.33
CA GLU A 363 -47.39 32.49 -41.07
C GLU A 363 -47.75 33.96 -40.76
N HIS A 364 -46.91 34.65 -39.97
CA HIS A 364 -47.08 36.08 -39.71
C HIS A 364 -46.98 36.93 -40.98
N ARG A 365 -46.01 36.64 -41.86
CA ARG A 365 -45.87 37.34 -43.15
C ARG A 365 -47.05 37.06 -44.08
N LEU A 366 -47.55 35.82 -44.09
CA LEU A 366 -48.69 35.42 -44.92
C LEU A 366 -49.98 36.11 -44.47
N LYS A 367 -50.23 36.20 -43.15
CA LYS A 367 -51.34 36.99 -42.60
C LYS A 367 -51.25 38.47 -42.92
N SER A 368 -50.05 39.05 -42.91
CA SER A 368 -49.84 40.45 -43.32
C SER A 368 -50.17 40.65 -44.80
N LEU A 369 -49.73 39.74 -45.68
CA LEU A 369 -50.08 39.78 -47.10
C LEU A 369 -51.57 39.58 -47.36
N GLU A 370 -52.23 38.68 -46.62
CA GLU A 370 -53.67 38.47 -46.69
C GLU A 370 -54.44 39.74 -46.30
N ASN A 371 -54.04 40.41 -45.22
CA ASN A 371 -54.61 41.68 -44.80
C ASN A 371 -54.42 42.80 -45.85
N GLU A 372 -53.23 42.90 -46.47
CA GLU A 372 -52.94 43.87 -47.54
C GLU A 372 -53.76 43.59 -48.81
N MET A 373 -53.94 42.30 -49.15
CA MET A 373 -54.79 41.88 -50.26
C MET A 373 -56.27 42.16 -49.99
N GLU A 374 -56.75 41.90 -48.77
CA GLU A 374 -58.11 42.23 -48.34
C GLU A 374 -58.34 43.75 -48.42
N TYR A 375 -57.39 44.54 -47.91
CA TYR A 375 -57.42 46.01 -48.03
C TYR A 375 -57.44 46.48 -49.48
N SER A 376 -56.60 45.90 -50.35
CA SER A 376 -56.55 46.25 -51.78
C SER A 376 -57.86 45.88 -52.49
N SER A 377 -58.43 44.73 -52.16
CA SER A 377 -59.74 44.29 -52.66
C SER A 377 -60.86 45.22 -52.21
N ASP A 378 -60.89 45.61 -50.94
CA ASP A 378 -61.87 46.54 -50.39
C ASP A 378 -61.71 47.96 -50.97
N ALA A 379 -60.48 48.42 -51.18
CA ALA A 379 -60.18 49.69 -51.84
C ALA A 379 -60.65 49.67 -53.30
N LEU A 380 -60.37 48.60 -54.05
CA LEU A 380 -60.88 48.43 -55.42
C LEU A 380 -62.41 48.37 -55.45
N ARG A 381 -63.03 47.65 -54.52
CA ARG A 381 -64.49 47.59 -54.38
C ARG A 381 -65.08 48.97 -54.09
N TRP A 382 -64.44 49.74 -53.22
CA TRP A 382 -64.80 51.12 -52.94
C TRP A 382 -64.64 52.03 -54.17
N ILE A 383 -63.55 51.91 -54.94
CA ILE A 383 -63.36 52.65 -56.20
C ILE A 383 -64.47 52.31 -57.20
N VAL A 384 -64.80 51.02 -57.36
CA VAL A 384 -65.88 50.57 -58.25
C VAL A 384 -67.24 51.09 -57.78
N GLU A 385 -67.55 51.02 -56.48
CA GLU A 385 -68.79 51.56 -55.91
C GLU A 385 -68.89 53.09 -56.06
N THR A 386 -67.79 53.83 -55.89
CA THR A 386 -67.78 55.29 -56.06
C THR A 386 -67.88 55.71 -57.53
N LEU A 387 -67.29 54.96 -58.47
CA LEU A 387 -67.49 55.16 -59.92
C LEU A 387 -68.91 54.78 -60.36
N ALA A 388 -69.52 53.74 -59.78
CA ALA A 388 -70.92 53.40 -60.05
C ALA A 388 -71.87 54.48 -59.51
N GLN A 389 -71.59 55.01 -58.31
CA GLN A 389 -72.36 56.08 -57.68
C GLN A 389 -72.09 57.47 -58.26
N SER A 390 -70.99 57.71 -58.98
CA SER A 390 -70.79 59.01 -59.66
C SER A 390 -71.84 59.30 -60.73
N SER A 391 -72.60 58.28 -61.17
CA SER A 391 -73.78 58.43 -62.02
C SER A 391 -75.06 58.84 -61.27
N THR A 392 -75.08 58.79 -59.93
CA THR A 392 -76.23 59.12 -59.08
C THR A 392 -75.80 59.97 -57.88
N LEU A 393 -76.15 61.25 -57.88
CA LEU A 393 -75.76 62.26 -56.88
C LEU A 393 -76.07 61.86 -55.41
N LYS A 394 -75.18 61.10 -54.75
CA LYS A 394 -75.15 60.86 -53.29
C LYS A 394 -73.72 60.74 -52.79
N ASN A 395 -73.45 61.33 -51.62
CA ASN A 395 -72.12 61.45 -50.99
C ASN A 395 -71.38 60.10 -50.90
N PRO A 396 -70.11 60.03 -51.34
CA PRO A 396 -69.36 58.78 -51.32
C PRO A 396 -69.03 58.34 -49.89
N ARG A 397 -69.06 57.02 -49.68
CA ARG A 397 -68.58 56.32 -48.47
C ARG A 397 -67.11 56.73 -48.19
N PRO A 398 -66.65 56.86 -46.94
CA PRO A 398 -65.23 57.11 -46.67
C PRO A 398 -64.36 55.94 -47.19
N PRO A 399 -63.12 56.20 -47.65
CA PRO A 399 -62.22 55.15 -48.13
C PRO A 399 -61.87 54.18 -47.00
N PRO A 400 -61.59 52.90 -47.32
CA PRO A 400 -61.09 51.96 -46.34
C PRO A 400 -59.76 52.47 -45.76
N VAL A 401 -59.57 52.34 -44.45
CA VAL A 401 -58.37 52.76 -43.74
C VAL A 401 -57.50 51.52 -43.50
N SER A 402 -56.22 51.58 -43.87
CA SER A 402 -55.26 50.51 -43.58
C SER A 402 -55.20 50.25 -42.08
N ARG A 403 -55.29 48.98 -41.67
CA ARG A 403 -55.24 48.56 -40.26
C ARG A 403 -53.92 48.96 -39.58
N ASP A 404 -52.84 49.19 -40.32
CA ASP A 404 -51.53 49.60 -39.77
C ASP A 404 -51.50 51.06 -39.30
N ALA A 405 -52.48 51.89 -39.67
CA ALA A 405 -52.61 53.25 -39.17
C ALA A 405 -53.21 53.32 -37.73
N VAL A 406 -53.76 52.22 -37.22
CA VAL A 406 -54.40 52.17 -35.89
C VAL A 406 -53.44 51.69 -34.79
N SER A 407 -52.35 50.99 -35.13
CA SER A 407 -51.41 50.43 -34.15
C SER A 407 -50.32 51.39 -33.66
N THR A 408 -50.13 52.57 -34.27
CA THR A 408 -49.08 53.54 -33.87
C THR A 408 -49.50 54.51 -32.76
N SER A 409 -50.72 54.43 -32.23
CA SER A 409 -51.22 55.32 -31.15
C SER A 409 -51.42 54.65 -29.79
N SER A 410 -50.97 53.41 -29.58
CA SER A 410 -51.08 52.73 -28.27
C SER A 410 -49.88 51.84 -27.93
N SER A 411 -48.78 52.44 -27.51
CA SER A 411 -47.74 51.77 -26.68
C SER A 411 -46.76 52.78 -26.09
N SER A 412 -47.28 53.64 -25.21
CA SER A 412 -46.49 54.30 -24.17
C SER A 412 -47.04 53.79 -22.83
N TYR A 413 -46.48 52.71 -22.31
CA TYR A 413 -46.30 52.39 -20.88
C TYR A 413 -45.44 51.14 -20.74
#